data_AF-A0A0H3B765-F1
#
_entry.id   AF-A0A0H3B765-F1
#
_cell.length_a   1.000
_cell.length_b   1.000
_cell.length_c   1.000
_cell.angle_alpha   90.00
_cell.angle_beta   90.00
_cell.angle_gamma   90.00
#
_symmetry.space_group_name_H-M   'P 1'
#
loop_
_entity.id
_entity.type
_entity.pdbx_description
1 polymer ?
#
loop_
_entity_poly.entity_id
_entity_poly.type
_entity_poly.pdbx_seq_one_letter_code
_entity_poly.pdbx_strand_id
1 'polypeptide(L)' 'MRKPIPLDLALYRTGLDCSLYETILDKASDECSKQLLDLICIACDINSEVNHSLSAVLEANHG' A
#
# COMPACT_ATOMS: atom_id res chain seq x y z
N MET A 1 -8.65 -20.03 -2.66
CA MET A 1 -7.93 -18.92 -3.32
C MET A 1 -8.95 -17.90 -3.81
N ARG A 2 -8.77 -16.62 -3.50
CA ARG A 2 -9.62 -15.56 -4.08
C ARG A 2 -9.35 -15.46 -5.57
N LYS A 3 -10.36 -15.08 -6.36
CA LYS A 3 -10.19 -14.80 -7.79
C LYS A 3 -9.15 -13.69 -7.96
N PRO A 4 -8.24 -13.78 -8.95
CA PRO A 4 -7.35 -12.67 -9.30
C PRO A 4 -8.17 -11.42 -9.57
N ILE A 5 -7.66 -10.27 -9.15
CA ILE A 5 -8.23 -8.97 -9.50
C ILE A 5 -7.55 -8.42 -10.75
N PRO A 6 -8.24 -7.58 -11.54
CA PRO A 6 -7.62 -6.82 -12.62
C PRO A 6 -6.44 -5.95 -12.13
N LEU A 7 -5.44 -5.72 -12.99
CA LEU A 7 -4.22 -4.98 -12.64
C LEU A 7 -4.49 -3.51 -12.31
N ASP A 8 -5.39 -2.87 -13.05
CA ASP A 8 -5.90 -1.53 -12.78
C ASP A 8 -6.58 -1.43 -11.41
N LEU A 9 -7.38 -2.44 -11.06
CA LEU A 9 -8.02 -2.53 -9.74
C LEU A 9 -6.98 -2.78 -8.63
N ALA A 10 -5.93 -3.54 -8.91
CA ALA A 10 -4.83 -3.74 -7.98
C ALA A 10 -4.06 -2.45 -7.72
N LEU A 11 -3.72 -1.69 -8.78
CA LEU A 11 -3.04 -0.41 -8.66
C LEU A 11 -3.89 0.61 -7.87
N TYR A 12 -5.18 0.70 -8.18
CA TYR A 12 -6.09 1.58 -7.47
C TYR A 12 -6.16 1.25 -5.97
N ARG A 13 -6.27 -0.04 -5.61
CA ARG A 13 -6.35 -0.46 -4.22
C ARG A 13 -5.05 -0.22 -3.45
N THR A 14 -3.91 -0.53 -4.04
CA THR A 14 -2.62 -0.28 -3.37
C THR A 14 -2.38 1.22 -3.20
N GLY A 15 -2.85 2.06 -4.13
CA GLY A 15 -2.84 3.52 -3.96
C GLY A 15 -3.72 3.99 -2.80
N LEU A 16 -4.94 3.45 -2.68
CA LEU A 16 -5.82 3.74 -1.54
C LEU A 16 -5.19 3.30 -0.21
N ASP A 17 -4.57 2.11 -0.19
CA ASP A 17 -3.92 1.57 0.99
C ASP A 17 -2.75 2.46 1.43
N CYS A 18 -1.97 3.07 0.51
CA CYS A 18 -0.94 4.05 0.86
C CYS A 18 -1.54 5.22 1.65
N SER A 19 -2.59 5.87 1.13
CA SER A 19 -3.24 7.00 1.82
C SER A 19 -3.87 6.61 3.16
N LEU A 20 -4.39 5.38 3.27
CA LEU A 20 -4.94 4.86 4.52
C LEU A 20 -3.83 4.64 5.56
N TYR A 21 -2.70 4.06 5.16
CA TYR A 21 -1.58 3.85 6.08
C TYR A 21 -0.98 5.16 6.58
N GLU A 22 -0.84 6.19 5.73
CA GLU A 22 -0.43 7.53 6.16
C GLU A 22 -1.35 8.07 7.25
N THR A 23 -2.67 7.96 7.06
CA THR A 23 -3.68 8.40 8.04
C THR A 23 -3.61 7.58 9.33
N ILE A 24 -3.39 6.27 9.23
CA ILE A 24 -3.24 5.40 10.39
C ILE A 24 -1.97 5.75 11.16
N LEU A 25 -0.85 5.97 10.48
CA LEU A 25 0.42 6.34 11.11
C LEU A 25 0.32 7.68 11.84
N ASP A 26 -0.32 8.68 11.23
CA ASP A 26 -0.58 9.98 11.85
C ASP A 26 -1.36 9.82 13.16
N LYS A 27 -2.47 9.07 13.14
CA LYS A 27 -3.29 8.79 14.33
C LYS A 27 -2.61 7.91 15.37
N ALA A 28 -1.87 6.90 14.92
CA ALA A 28 -1.19 5.96 15.79
C ALA A 28 0.02 6.59 16.50
N SER A 29 0.61 7.64 15.95
CA SER A 29 1.76 8.33 16.55
C SER A 29 1.44 8.91 17.94
N ASP A 30 0.20 9.31 18.18
CA ASP A 30 -0.29 9.82 19.46
C ASP A 30 -0.90 8.73 20.38
N GLU A 31 -1.42 7.64 19.82
CA GLU A 31 -2.26 6.67 20.56
C GLU A 31 -1.68 5.25 20.70
N CYS A 32 -0.64 4.87 19.94
CA CYS A 32 -0.17 3.49 19.83
C CYS A 32 1.23 3.23 20.41
N SER A 33 1.49 1.96 20.73
CA SER A 33 2.83 1.53 21.13
C SER A 33 3.80 1.59 19.94
N LYS A 34 5.07 1.88 20.23
CA LYS A 34 6.14 1.94 19.22
C LYS A 34 6.22 0.66 18.36
N GLN A 35 6.02 -0.50 18.95
CA GLN A 35 6.03 -1.78 18.23
C GLN A 35 4.90 -1.89 17.21
N LEU A 36 3.72 -1.36 17.51
CA LEU A 36 2.61 -1.36 16.56
C LEU A 36 2.85 -0.36 15.42
N LEU A 37 3.43 0.80 15.73
CA LEU A 37 3.87 1.77 14.72
C LEU A 37 4.90 1.16 13.76
N ASP A 38 5.92 0.48 14.30
CA ASP A 38 6.95 -0.18 13.47
C ASP A 38 6.32 -1.22 12.52
N LEU A 39 5.33 -2.00 12.98
CA LEU A 39 4.60 -2.98 12.15
C LEU A 39 3.75 -2.30 11.06
N ILE A 40 3.13 -1.16 11.36
CA ILE A 40 2.35 -0.39 10.38
C ILE A 40 3.28 0.20 9.32
N CYS A 41 4.44 0.73 9.71
CA CYS A 41 5.45 1.22 8.76
C CYS A 41 5.89 0.11 7.79
N ILE A 42 6.20 -1.09 8.30
CA ILE A 42 6.58 -2.24 7.46
C ILE A 42 5.45 -2.59 6.48
N ALA A 43 4.20 -2.60 6.93
CA ALA A 43 3.06 -2.87 6.05
C ALA A 43 2.89 -1.80 4.96
N CYS A 44 3.16 -0.53 5.31
CA CYS A 44 3.13 0.60 4.40
C CYS A 44 4.23 0.47 3.32
N ASP A 45 5.45 0.13 3.72
CA ASP A 45 6.59 -0.06 2.80
C ASP A 45 6.32 -1.16 1.78
N ILE A 46 5.79 -2.31 2.23
CA ILE A 46 5.41 -3.42 1.35
C ILE A 46 4.32 -2.99 0.36
N ASN A 47 3.32 -2.25 0.83
CA ASN A 47 2.25 -1.77 -0.05
C ASN A 47 2.77 -0.78 -1.10
N SER A 48 3.69 0.10 -0.72
CA SER A 48 4.37 1.04 -1.62
C SER A 48 5.19 0.31 -2.68
N GLU A 49 5.97 -0.70 -2.30
CA GLU A 49 6.75 -1.53 -3.23
C GLU A 49 5.85 -2.25 -4.26
N VAL A 50 4.73 -2.81 -3.79
CA VAL A 50 3.75 -3.47 -4.66
C VAL A 50 3.07 -2.44 -5.59
N ASN A 51 2.69 -1.27 -5.08
CA ASN A 51 2.11 -0.20 -5.90
C ASN A 51 3.08 0.27 -6.99
N HIS A 52 4.35 0.48 -6.63
CA HIS A 52 5.39 0.90 -7.57
C HIS A 52 5.63 -0.16 -8.65
N SER A 53 5.71 -1.44 -8.25
CA SER A 53 5.86 -2.55 -9.19
C SER A 53 4.67 -2.69 -10.14
N LEU A 54 3.45 -2.50 -9.63
CA LEU A 54 2.23 -2.50 -10.45
C LEU A 54 2.21 -1.33 -11.44
N SER A 55 2.59 -0.13 -10.98
CA SER A 55 2.68 1.06 -11.83
C SER A 55 3.66 0.84 -12.99
N ALA A 56 4.86 0.34 -12.69
CA ALA A 56 5.87 0.07 -13.70
C ALA A 56 5.41 -0.92 -14.78
N VAL A 57 4.69 -1.98 -14.39
CA VAL A 57 4.13 -2.96 -15.34
C VAL A 57 3.03 -2.35 -16.21
N LEU A 58 2.17 -1.49 -15.64
CA LEU A 58 1.11 -0.84 -16.40
C LEU A 58 1.67 0.20 -17.38
N GLU A 59 2.68 0.97 -16.98
CA GLU A 59 3.39 1.89 -17.86
C GLU A 59 4.08 1.16 -19.02
N ALA A 60 4.75 0.03 -18.76
CA ALA A 60 5.40 -0.77 -19.79
C ALA A 60 4.42 -1.43 -20.78
N ASN A 61 3.18 -1.71 -20.36
CA ASN A 61 2.15 -2.30 -21.22
C ASN A 61 1.37 -1.26 -22.05
N HIS A 62 1.63 0.03 -21.87
CA HIS A 62 0.99 1.12 -22.61
C HIS A 62 1.94 1.83 -23.58
N GLY A 63 3.20 1.36 -23.68
CA GLY A 63 4.23 1.84 -24.63
C GLY A 63 4.39 0.97 -25.87
#